data_AF-A0A1G1QF43-F1
#
_entry.id   AF-A0A1G1QF43-F1
#
_cell.length_a   1.000
_cell.length_b   1.000
_cell.length_c   1.000
_cell.angle_alpha   90.00
_cell.angle_beta   90.00
_cell.angle_gamma   90.00
#
_symmetry.space_group_name_H-M   'P 1'
#
loop_
_entity.id
_entity.type
_entity.pdbx_description
1 polymer ?
#
loop_
_entity_poly.entity_id
_entity_poly.type
_entity_poly.pdbx_seq_one_letter_code
_entity_poly.pdbx_strand_id
1 'polypeptide(L)' 'MPLPKRRFSRARTLKKRAHKIYKSDELSVCPQCKQPKLAHQVCPVCGYYKGRQALEIKIKEKKEKRG' A
#
# COMPACT_ATOMS: atom_id res chain seq x y z
N MET A 1 -5.53 34.58 -10.60
CA MET A 1 -6.17 33.24 -10.77
C MET A 1 -7.67 33.42 -10.96
N PRO A 2 -8.32 32.66 -11.86
CA PRO A 2 -9.76 32.73 -12.01
C PRO A 2 -10.45 32.17 -10.76
N LEU A 3 -11.38 32.95 -10.18
CA LEU A 3 -12.16 32.58 -9.01
C LEU A 3 -13.55 32.06 -9.43
N PRO A 4 -14.10 31.05 -8.75
CA PRO A 4 -15.46 30.59 -9.02
C PRO A 4 -16.48 31.67 -8.66
N LYS A 5 -17.35 32.02 -9.62
CA LYS A 5 -18.40 33.03 -9.40
C LYS A 5 -19.45 32.60 -8.37
N ARG A 6 -19.72 31.30 -8.24
CA ARG A 6 -20.73 30.71 -7.32
C ARG A 6 -20.27 29.35 -6.80
N ARG A 7 -20.85 28.92 -5.68
CA ARG A 7 -20.64 27.58 -5.10
C ARG A 7 -21.17 26.50 -6.05
N PHE A 8 -20.40 25.43 -6.24
CA PHE A 8 -20.87 24.26 -6.99
C PHE A 8 -21.95 23.50 -6.20
N SER A 9 -22.96 22.99 -6.91
CA SER A 9 -24.01 22.17 -6.30
C SER A 9 -23.43 20.88 -5.69
N ARG A 10 -24.13 20.34 -4.67
CA ARG A 10 -23.77 19.07 -4.03
C ARG A 10 -23.66 17.95 -5.05
N ALA A 11 -24.64 17.84 -5.96
CA ALA A 11 -24.66 16.85 -7.03
C ALA A 11 -23.42 16.94 -7.94
N ARG A 12 -23.04 18.15 -8.39
CA ARG A 12 -21.85 18.34 -9.24
C ARG A 12 -20.57 17.91 -8.53
N THR A 13 -20.44 18.23 -7.24
CA THR A 13 -19.26 17.87 -6.45
C THR A 13 -19.16 16.37 -6.22
N LEU A 14 -20.28 15.71 -5.90
CA LEU A 14 -20.33 14.26 -5.68
C LEU A 14 -20.03 13.49 -6.97
N LYS A 15 -20.61 13.88 -8.11
CA LYS A 15 -20.29 13.28 -9.42
C LYS A 15 -18.79 13.39 -9.74
N LYS A 16 -18.18 14.55 -9.50
CA LYS A 16 -16.73 14.73 -9.70
C LYS A 16 -15.90 13.83 -8.79
N ARG A 17 -16.32 13.60 -7.54
CA ARG A 17 -15.61 12.74 -6.58
C ARG A 17 -15.80 11.25 -6.86
N ALA A 18 -16.93 10.85 -7.44
CA ALA A 18 -17.25 9.44 -7.73
C ALA A 18 -16.21 8.75 -8.64
N HIS A 19 -15.52 9.50 -9.51
CA HIS A 19 -14.47 8.94 -10.37
C HIS A 19 -13.11 8.81 -9.67
N LYS A 20 -12.94 9.36 -8.46
CA LYS A 20 -11.69 9.34 -7.71
C LYS A 20 -11.67 8.18 -6.71
N ILE A 21 -11.62 6.96 -7.23
CA ILE A 21 -11.58 5.74 -6.42
C ILE A 21 -10.15 5.19 -6.42
N TYR A 22 -9.64 4.86 -5.25
CA TYR A 22 -8.37 4.16 -5.11
C TYR A 22 -8.61 2.66 -5.05
N LYS A 23 -7.84 1.89 -5.81
CA LYS A 23 -7.81 0.43 -5.72
C LYS A 23 -6.69 0.02 -4.77
N SER A 24 -6.91 -1.05 -4.02
CA SER A 24 -5.84 -1.67 -3.23
C SER A 24 -4.80 -2.31 -4.14
N ASP A 25 -3.54 -2.27 -3.73
CA ASP A 25 -2.45 -2.94 -4.44
C ASP A 25 -2.57 -4.47 -4.34
N GLU A 26 -2.10 -5.16 -5.36
CA GLU A 26 -2.06 -6.62 -5.40
C GLU A 26 -0.90 -7.16 -4.55
N LEU A 27 -1.22 -8.03 -3.60
CA LEU A 27 -0.25 -8.68 -2.74
C LEU A 27 0.01 -10.12 -3.22
N SER A 28 1.29 -10.47 -3.32
CA SER A 28 1.80 -11.80 -3.66
C SER A 28 2.40 -12.48 -2.43
N VAL A 29 2.39 -13.81 -2.38
CA VAL A 29 2.98 -14.56 -1.26
C VAL A 29 4.50 -14.65 -1.44
N CYS A 30 5.26 -14.36 -0.38
CA CYS A 30 6.71 -14.53 -0.38
C CYS A 30 7.09 -16.02 -0.31
N PRO A 31 7.95 -16.54 -1.20
CA PRO A 31 8.31 -17.96 -1.20
C PRO A 31 9.15 -18.40 0.00
N GLN A 32 9.80 -17.47 0.71
CA GLN A 32 10.69 -17.78 1.83
C GLN A 32 9.96 -17.75 3.19
N CYS A 33 9.25 -16.66 3.50
CA CYS A 33 8.57 -16.47 4.78
C CYS A 33 7.05 -16.62 4.73
N LYS A 34 6.46 -16.90 3.56
CA LYS A 34 5.01 -17.06 3.32
C LYS A 34 4.15 -15.85 3.68
N GLN A 35 4.74 -14.69 3.93
CA GLN A 35 4.01 -13.45 4.20
C GLN A 35 3.63 -12.73 2.89
N PRO A 36 2.55 -11.93 2.92
CA PRO A 36 2.18 -11.09 1.78
C PRO A 36 3.25 -10.04 1.53
N LYS A 37 3.57 -9.82 0.26
CA LYS A 37 4.50 -8.81 -0.22
C LYS A 37 4.00 -8.22 -1.53
N LEU A 38 4.39 -7.00 -1.83
CA LEU A 38 4.10 -6.40 -3.13
C LEU A 38 4.79 -7.18 -4.25
N ALA A 39 4.11 -7.30 -5.39
CA ALA A 39 4.68 -7.93 -6.58
C ALA A 39 5.96 -7.18 -7.01
N HIS A 40 6.95 -7.94 -7.49
CA HIS A 40 8.26 -7.42 -7.92
C HIS A 40 9.09 -6.66 -6.87
N GLN A 41 8.67 -6.59 -5.60
CA GLN A 41 9.43 -5.96 -4.52
C GLN A 41 10.15 -6.98 -3.63
N VAL A 42 11.18 -6.50 -2.93
CA VAL A 42 11.87 -7.23 -1.86
C VAL A 42 10.88 -7.42 -0.71
N CYS A 43 10.86 -8.61 -0.11
CA CYS A 43 10.00 -8.84 1.03
C CYS A 43 10.46 -7.99 2.23
N PRO A 44 9.59 -7.14 2.82
CA PRO A 44 9.98 -6.25 3.92
C PRO A 44 10.27 -7.01 5.22
N VAL A 45 9.86 -8.28 5.32
CA VAL A 45 10.05 -9.07 6.54
C VAL A 45 11.32 -9.89 6.51
N CYS A 46 11.62 -10.57 5.41
CA CYS A 46 12.79 -11.44 5.31
C CYS A 46 13.96 -10.83 4.51
N GLY A 47 13.75 -9.74 3.77
CA GLY A 47 14.81 -9.09 2.99
C GLY A 47 15.21 -9.83 1.70
N TYR A 48 14.47 -10.89 1.34
CA TYR A 48 14.74 -11.70 0.16
C TYR A 48 13.93 -11.28 -1.07
N TYR A 49 14.57 -11.34 -2.23
CA TYR A 49 13.96 -11.21 -3.56
C TYR A 49 14.52 -12.28 -4.49
N LYS A 50 13.63 -13.09 -5.10
CA LYS A 50 13.98 -14.18 -6.04
C LYS A 50 15.11 -15.09 -5.51
N GLY A 51 15.09 -15.43 -4.22
CA GLY A 51 16.07 -16.32 -3.60
C GLY A 51 17.42 -15.68 -3.25
N ARG A 52 17.62 -14.38 -3.53
CA ARG A 52 18.80 -13.63 -3.10
C ARG A 52 18.46 -12.72 -1.93
N GLN A 53 19.37 -12.62 -0.97
CA GLN A 53 19.27 -11.67 0.14
C GLN A 53 19.65 -10.29 -0.39
N ALA A 54 18.66 -9.41 -0.53
CA ALA A 54 18.87 -8.05 -1.03
C ALA A 54 19.06 -7.05 0.12
N LEU A 55 18.51 -7.36 1.29
CA LEU A 55 18.62 -6.54 2.50
C LEU A 55 18.99 -7.42 3.70
N GLU A 56 20.00 -6.99 4.46
CA GLU A 56 20.29 -7.55 5.79
C GLU A 56 19.31 -6.95 6.81
N ILE A 57 18.12 -7.55 6.91
CA ILE A 57 17.15 -7.15 7.92
C ILE A 57 17.50 -7.86 9.24
N LYS A 58 18.10 -7.13 10.19
CA LYS A 58 18.24 -7.58 11.58
C LYS A 58 16.83 -7.67 12.18
N ILE A 59 16.30 -8.87 12.33
CA ILE A 59 14.98 -9.14 12.93
C ILE A 59 14.97 -8.52 14.34
N LYS A 60 14.29 -7.39 14.53
CA LYS A 60 13.94 -6.91 15.87
C LYS A 60 12.67 -7.62 16.32
N GLU A 61 12.91 -8.60 17.20
CA GLU A 61 12.07 -9.12 18.28
C GLU A 61 10.58 -8.75 18.31
N LYS A 62 9.76 -9.82 18.31
CA LYS A 62 8.45 -9.98 18.95
C LYS A 62 7.80 -8.68 19.49
N LYS A 63 6.80 -8.15 18.80
CA LYS A 63 5.75 -7.38 19.49
C LYS A 63 4.68 -8.35 19.96
N GLU A 64 4.86 -8.79 21.21
CA GLU A 64 3.82 -9.43 22.01
C GLU A 64 2.55 -8.57 22.08
N LYS A 65 1.44 -9.30 22.02
CA LYS A 65 0.05 -8.97 22.33
C LYS A 65 -0.19 -7.71 23.20
N ARG A 66 -1.07 -6.84 22.72
CA ARG A 66 -2.08 -6.07 23.47
C ARG A 66 -3.25 -5.92 22.48
N GLY A 67 -4.41 -6.53 22.67
CA GLY A 67 -5.27 -6.51 23.85
C GLY A 67 -6.55 -5.86 23.36
#